data_AF-A0A7W0W2F0-F1
#
_entry.id   AF-A0A7W0W2F0-F1
#
_cell.length_a   1.000
_cell.length_b   1.000
_cell.length_c   1.000
_cell.angle_alpha   90.00
_cell.angle_beta   90.00
_cell.angle_gamma   90.00
#
_symmetry.space_group_name_H-M   'P 1'
#
loop_
_entity.id
_entity.type
_entity.pdbx_description
1 polymer ?
#
loop_
_entity_poly.entity_id
_entity_poly.type
_entity_poly.pdbx_seq_one_letter_code
_entity_poly.pdbx_strand_id
1 'polypeptide(L)'
;LFTIGGISGVMHSSPPADLQQSDTYFIVAHFHYVLFGGSIMGIFAGIYHYFPKMNGRLMDERLGKWHFWLTFIAMNLTFFPMHFSGMQGMPRRIYTYDSGQGWEIYNLMSSMGAMIFPFATLIFFYNYFLSRKKGEISGPNPWDAGTLEWTIPSPPPDYNFARIPTVTSRYPLWEGKEVDFESARANVVEGKTSEQLGIIMPYNTIKPMIVAGAMVIMFCGLLTSLALTFIGAAVMVVSLYTWLLSPLEPEHH
;
A
#
# COMPACT_ATOMS: atom_id res chain seq x y z
N LEU A 1 3.64 12.11 -13.48
CA LEU A 1 3.52 12.68 -12.12
C LEU A 1 4.90 12.71 -11.44
N PHE A 2 5.49 11.56 -11.13
CA PHE A 2 6.77 11.49 -10.43
C PHE A 2 7.89 12.34 -11.07
N THR A 3 8.02 12.35 -12.40
CA THR A 3 9.01 13.20 -13.10
C THR A 3 8.86 14.69 -12.79
N ILE A 4 7.63 15.22 -12.79
CA ILE A 4 7.35 16.63 -12.47
C ILE A 4 7.77 16.91 -11.02
N GLY A 5 7.39 16.02 -10.10
CA GLY A 5 7.82 16.10 -8.69
C GLY A 5 9.33 16.00 -8.53
N GLY A 6 10.00 15.11 -9.27
CA GLY A 6 11.45 14.94 -9.22
C GLY A 6 12.18 16.19 -9.68
N ILE A 7 11.73 16.81 -10.78
CA ILE A 7 12.30 18.06 -11.29
C ILE A 7 12.11 19.19 -10.25
N SER A 8 10.94 19.29 -9.60
CA SER A 8 10.77 20.27 -8.52
C SER A 8 11.60 19.98 -7.27
N GLY A 9 11.89 18.72 -6.98
CA GLY A 9 12.81 18.32 -5.92
C GLY A 9 14.25 18.75 -6.19
N VAL A 10 14.69 18.64 -7.45
CA VAL A 10 16.01 19.15 -7.86
C VAL A 10 16.10 20.66 -7.65
N MET A 11 15.03 21.42 -7.87
CA MET A 11 15.03 22.86 -7.57
C MET A 11 15.27 23.14 -6.09
N HIS A 12 14.64 22.39 -5.18
CA HIS A 12 14.87 22.49 -3.73
C HIS A 12 16.29 22.11 -3.29
N SER A 13 17.03 21.35 -4.09
CA SER A 13 18.42 21.02 -3.78
C SER A 13 19.37 22.21 -3.93
N SER A 14 18.93 23.30 -4.56
CA SER A 14 19.68 24.53 -4.74
C SER A 14 19.35 25.53 -3.62
N PRO A 15 20.29 25.85 -2.70
CA PRO A 15 20.00 26.75 -1.59
C PRO A 15 19.43 28.12 -1.99
N PRO A 16 19.90 28.80 -3.05
CA PRO A 16 19.30 30.07 -3.47
C PRO A 16 17.83 29.95 -3.91
N ALA A 17 17.45 28.85 -4.57
CA ALA A 17 16.07 28.61 -4.96
C ALA A 17 15.22 28.20 -3.75
N ASP A 18 15.78 27.36 -2.87
CA ASP A 18 15.09 26.90 -1.67
C ASP A 18 14.80 28.03 -0.69
N LEU A 19 15.67 29.03 -0.56
CA LEU A 19 15.39 30.23 0.25
C LEU A 19 14.13 30.97 -0.19
N GLN A 20 13.79 30.94 -1.48
CA GLN A 20 12.58 31.58 -2.01
C GLN A 20 11.35 30.66 -1.91
N GLN A 21 11.54 29.35 -2.05
CA GLN A 21 10.45 28.37 -2.12
C GLN A 21 10.10 27.77 -0.74
N SER A 22 11.00 27.91 0.23
CA SER A 22 10.85 27.42 1.60
C SER A 22 9.58 27.96 2.24
N ASP A 23 8.88 27.09 2.96
CA ASP A 23 7.61 27.39 3.62
C ASP A 23 6.49 27.93 2.70
N THR A 24 6.60 27.78 1.39
CA THR A 24 5.52 28.08 0.45
C THR A 24 4.75 26.84 0.00
N TYR A 25 3.66 27.06 -0.73
CA TYR A 25 2.92 26.03 -1.45
C TYR A 25 3.75 25.29 -2.51
N PHE A 26 4.94 25.78 -2.87
CA PHE A 26 5.81 25.09 -3.83
C PHE A 26 6.34 23.77 -3.27
N ILE A 27 6.81 23.78 -2.00
CA ILE A 27 7.22 22.55 -1.30
C ILE A 27 6.03 21.59 -1.15
N VAL A 28 4.85 22.13 -0.86
CA VAL A 28 3.62 21.32 -0.75
C VAL A 28 3.34 20.62 -2.07
N ALA A 29 3.42 21.34 -3.19
CA ALA A 29 3.22 20.79 -4.52
C ALA A 29 4.25 19.70 -4.85
N HIS A 30 5.55 19.98 -4.65
CA HIS A 30 6.64 19.05 -4.87
C HIS A 30 6.40 17.72 -4.14
N PHE A 31 6.21 17.78 -2.82
CA PHE A 31 6.10 16.59 -1.98
C PHE A 31 4.89 15.73 -2.35
N HIS A 32 3.74 16.35 -2.65
CA HIS A 32 2.57 15.59 -3.09
C HIS A 32 2.78 14.95 -4.46
N TYR A 33 3.47 15.61 -5.39
CA TYR A 33 3.80 15.01 -6.69
C TYR A 33 4.65 13.74 -6.59
N VAL A 34 5.58 13.69 -5.64
CA VAL A 34 6.43 12.49 -5.44
C VAL A 34 5.75 11.43 -4.58
N LEU A 35 5.16 11.80 -3.44
CA LEU A 35 4.57 10.84 -2.51
C LEU A 35 3.19 10.36 -2.98
N PHE A 36 2.28 11.28 -3.31
CA PHE A 36 0.97 10.89 -3.81
C PHE A 36 1.07 10.39 -5.26
N GLY A 37 1.66 11.22 -6.13
CA GLY A 37 1.78 10.92 -7.56
C GLY A 37 2.69 9.72 -7.88
N GLY A 38 3.60 9.36 -6.98
CA GLY A 38 4.42 8.16 -7.06
C GLY A 38 3.89 7.03 -6.19
N SER A 39 4.02 7.15 -4.87
CA SER A 39 3.74 6.05 -3.92
C SER A 39 2.27 5.64 -3.89
N ILE A 40 1.32 6.59 -3.78
CA ILE A 40 -0.12 6.23 -3.72
C ILE A 40 -0.61 5.63 -5.05
N MET A 41 -0.22 6.22 -6.19
CA MET A 41 -0.52 5.63 -7.50
C MET A 41 0.09 4.23 -7.66
N GLY A 42 1.32 4.01 -7.14
CA GLY A 42 1.97 2.71 -7.09
C GLY A 42 1.23 1.71 -6.19
N ILE A 43 0.73 2.14 -5.03
CA ILE A 43 -0.10 1.30 -4.16
C ILE A 43 -1.37 0.88 -4.88
N PHE A 44 -2.07 1.80 -5.56
CA PHE A 44 -3.25 1.43 -6.35
C PHE A 44 -2.89 0.46 -7.47
N ALA A 45 -1.80 0.70 -8.21
CA ALA A 45 -1.33 -0.23 -9.23
C ALA A 45 -1.06 -1.63 -8.64
N GLY A 46 -0.40 -1.71 -7.49
CA GLY A 46 -0.17 -2.96 -6.75
C GLY A 46 -1.46 -3.63 -6.32
N ILE A 47 -2.45 -2.87 -5.83
CA ILE A 47 -3.77 -3.40 -5.47
C ILE A 47 -4.44 -3.99 -6.70
N TYR A 48 -4.58 -3.26 -7.81
CA TYR A 48 -5.21 -3.79 -9.03
C TYR A 48 -4.47 -5.01 -9.58
N HIS A 49 -3.14 -5.01 -9.54
CA HIS A 49 -2.31 -6.12 -10.01
C HIS A 49 -2.48 -7.37 -9.13
N TYR A 50 -2.40 -7.24 -7.81
CA TYR A 50 -2.45 -8.38 -6.88
C TYR A 50 -3.86 -8.69 -6.34
N PHE A 51 -4.89 -7.90 -6.67
CA PHE A 51 -6.27 -8.17 -6.26
C PHE A 51 -6.75 -9.58 -6.62
N PRO A 52 -6.48 -10.11 -7.83
CA PRO A 52 -6.87 -11.47 -8.18
C PRO A 52 -6.17 -12.50 -7.31
N LYS A 53 -4.88 -12.30 -7.02
CA LYS A 53 -4.11 -13.18 -6.14
C LYS A 53 -4.65 -13.18 -4.70
N MET A 54 -5.09 -12.03 -4.18
CA MET A 54 -5.62 -11.94 -2.81
C MET A 54 -7.06 -12.46 -2.68
N ASN A 55 -7.91 -12.28 -3.69
CA ASN A 55 -9.36 -12.52 -3.58
C ASN A 55 -9.90 -13.63 -4.50
N GLY A 56 -9.07 -14.17 -5.39
CA GLY A 56 -9.48 -15.17 -6.40
C GLY A 56 -10.44 -14.64 -7.46
N ARG A 57 -10.58 -13.32 -7.61
CA ARG A 57 -11.50 -12.67 -8.55
C ARG A 57 -10.89 -11.45 -9.22
N LEU A 58 -11.35 -11.11 -10.41
CA LEU A 58 -10.93 -9.92 -11.16
C LEU A 58 -11.70 -8.67 -10.74
N MET A 59 -11.02 -7.52 -10.75
CA MET A 59 -11.66 -6.21 -10.61
C MET A 59 -12.31 -5.77 -11.92
N ASP A 60 -13.34 -4.92 -11.85
CA ASP A 60 -13.94 -4.33 -13.05
C ASP A 60 -12.98 -3.29 -13.68
N GLU A 61 -12.54 -3.55 -14.91
CA GLU A 61 -11.61 -2.72 -15.67
C GLU A 61 -12.17 -1.33 -16.00
N ARG A 62 -13.48 -1.21 -16.23
CA ARG A 62 -14.11 0.07 -16.54
C ARG A 62 -14.09 0.98 -15.32
N LEU A 63 -14.45 0.45 -14.15
CA LEU A 63 -14.37 1.17 -12.88
C LEU A 63 -12.92 1.48 -12.49
N GLY A 64 -11.99 0.55 -12.78
CA GLY A 64 -10.55 0.78 -12.59
C GLY A 64 -10.04 1.97 -13.41
N LYS A 65 -10.40 2.05 -14.70
CA LYS A 65 -10.05 3.18 -15.57
C LYS A 65 -10.67 4.50 -15.10
N TRP A 66 -11.93 4.49 -14.66
CA TRP A 66 -12.55 5.68 -14.07
C TRP A 66 -11.82 6.16 -12.83
N HIS A 67 -11.52 5.26 -11.90
CA HIS A 67 -10.73 5.58 -10.71
C HIS A 67 -9.36 6.16 -11.07
N PHE A 68 -8.64 5.54 -12.03
CA PHE A 68 -7.35 6.04 -12.51
C PHE A 68 -7.46 7.47 -13.07
N TRP A 69 -8.36 7.71 -14.02
CA TRP A 69 -8.44 9.01 -14.70
C TRP A 69 -8.89 10.12 -13.76
N LEU A 70 -9.87 9.85 -12.89
CA LEU A 70 -10.33 10.83 -11.92
C LEU A 70 -9.21 11.17 -10.92
N THR A 71 -8.48 10.17 -10.41
CA THR A 71 -7.35 10.40 -9.50
C THR A 71 -6.22 11.16 -10.20
N PHE A 72 -5.91 10.83 -11.46
CA PHE A 72 -4.87 11.50 -12.23
C PHE A 72 -5.21 12.97 -12.53
N ILE A 73 -6.46 13.24 -12.91
CA ILE A 73 -6.95 14.61 -13.14
C ILE A 73 -6.98 15.38 -11.82
N ALA A 74 -7.54 14.81 -10.76
CA ALA A 74 -7.58 15.41 -9.43
C ALA A 74 -6.17 15.77 -8.94
N MET A 75 -5.19 14.90 -9.14
CA MET A 75 -3.80 15.14 -8.76
C MET A 75 -3.23 16.39 -9.44
N ASN A 76 -3.36 16.49 -10.76
CA ASN A 76 -2.84 17.65 -11.47
C ASN A 76 -3.65 18.92 -11.14
N LEU A 77 -4.97 18.84 -11.10
CA LEU A 77 -5.81 20.00 -10.80
C LEU A 77 -5.60 20.50 -9.37
N THR A 78 -5.33 19.61 -8.41
CA THR A 78 -5.06 19.96 -7.02
C THR A 78 -3.69 20.58 -6.86
N PHE A 79 -2.63 19.87 -7.28
CA PHE A 79 -1.26 20.20 -6.87
C PHE A 79 -0.47 20.95 -7.92
N PHE A 80 -0.83 20.89 -9.20
CA PHE A 80 -0.11 21.66 -10.23
C PHE A 80 -0.24 23.17 -10.01
N PRO A 81 -1.45 23.73 -9.75
CA PRO A 81 -1.61 25.16 -9.45
C PRO A 81 -0.78 25.62 -8.23
N MET A 82 -0.52 24.72 -7.28
CA MET A 82 0.26 25.03 -6.08
C MET A 82 1.71 25.40 -6.39
N HIS A 83 2.30 24.91 -7.50
CA HIS A 83 3.63 25.37 -7.93
C HIS A 83 3.60 26.87 -8.29
N PHE A 84 2.55 27.35 -8.96
CA PHE A 84 2.44 28.76 -9.34
C PHE A 84 2.17 29.65 -8.12
N SER A 85 1.17 29.30 -7.30
CA SER A 85 0.89 30.05 -6.06
C SER A 85 2.08 30.05 -5.10
N GLY A 86 2.83 28.94 -5.00
CA GLY A 86 4.06 28.85 -4.22
C GLY A 86 5.18 29.75 -4.76
N MET A 87 5.37 29.80 -6.08
CA MET A 87 6.32 30.76 -6.69
C MET A 87 5.91 32.22 -6.47
N GLN A 88 4.61 32.50 -6.36
CA GLN A 88 4.08 33.82 -5.99
C GLN A 88 4.15 34.10 -4.48
N GLY A 89 4.78 33.23 -3.69
CA GLY A 89 5.02 33.45 -2.28
C GLY A 89 3.88 33.05 -1.34
N MET A 90 2.88 32.30 -1.82
CA MET A 90 1.77 31.83 -0.97
C MET A 90 2.30 30.90 0.14
N PRO A 91 2.25 31.30 1.44
CA PRO A 91 2.81 30.51 2.53
C PRO A 91 1.94 29.29 2.86
N ARG A 92 2.55 28.18 3.25
CA ARG A 92 1.84 26.99 3.75
C ARG A 92 1.33 27.20 5.18
N ARG A 93 0.35 26.38 5.60
CA ARG A 93 -0.19 26.35 6.99
C ARG A 93 -0.90 27.65 7.42
N ILE A 94 -1.48 28.37 6.47
CA ILE A 94 -2.30 29.55 6.73
C ILE A 94 -3.75 29.20 6.35
N TYR A 95 -4.71 29.55 7.21
CA TYR A 95 -6.11 29.16 7.02
C TYR A 95 -6.89 30.10 6.10
N THR A 96 -6.42 31.35 5.92
CA THR A 96 -7.06 32.36 5.07
C THR A 96 -6.03 33.37 4.57
N TYR A 97 -6.34 34.00 3.43
CA TYR A 97 -5.48 35.00 2.79
C TYR A 97 -6.33 36.19 2.39
N ASP A 98 -5.72 37.37 2.37
CA ASP A 98 -6.36 38.57 1.85
C ASP A 98 -6.56 38.47 0.33
N SER A 99 -7.57 39.18 -0.19
CA SER A 99 -7.82 39.25 -1.63
C SER A 99 -6.84 40.20 -2.34
N GLY A 100 -6.71 40.03 -3.65
CA GLY A 100 -5.85 40.85 -4.52
C GLY A 100 -4.40 40.39 -4.59
N GLN A 101 -4.06 39.23 -4.01
CA GLN A 101 -2.69 38.69 -4.03
C GLN A 101 -2.39 37.83 -5.28
N GLY A 102 -3.40 37.55 -6.11
CA GLY A 102 -3.25 36.77 -7.35
C GLY A 102 -3.27 35.26 -7.15
N TRP A 103 -3.58 34.79 -5.93
CA TRP A 103 -3.60 33.38 -5.56
C TRP A 103 -4.98 32.74 -5.70
N GLU A 104 -6.03 33.53 -5.91
CA GLU A 104 -7.43 33.13 -5.83
C GLU A 104 -7.75 32.05 -6.86
N ILE A 105 -7.30 32.23 -8.11
CA ILE A 105 -7.55 31.26 -9.17
C ILE A 105 -6.82 29.94 -8.92
N TYR A 106 -5.58 29.99 -8.44
CA TYR A 106 -4.80 28.79 -8.14
C TYR A 106 -5.39 28.02 -6.96
N ASN A 107 -5.81 28.72 -5.90
CA ASN A 107 -6.49 28.12 -4.76
C ASN A 107 -7.83 27.51 -5.14
N LEU A 108 -8.62 28.19 -5.97
CA LEU A 108 -9.90 27.69 -6.45
C LEU A 108 -9.71 26.41 -7.27
N MET A 109 -8.78 26.42 -8.24
CA MET A 109 -8.44 25.22 -9.01
C MET A 109 -7.98 24.07 -8.11
N SER A 110 -7.07 24.36 -7.16
CA SER A 110 -6.59 23.38 -6.20
C SER A 110 -7.74 22.77 -5.39
N SER A 111 -8.68 23.59 -4.95
CA SER A 111 -9.85 23.15 -4.18
C SER A 111 -10.80 22.31 -5.01
N MET A 112 -11.07 22.71 -6.27
CA MET A 112 -11.87 21.93 -7.20
C MET A 112 -11.27 20.54 -7.45
N GLY A 113 -9.95 20.47 -7.65
CA GLY A 113 -9.24 19.21 -7.77
C GLY A 113 -9.38 18.35 -6.52
N ALA A 114 -9.23 18.96 -5.34
CA ALA A 114 -9.31 18.26 -4.06
C ALA A 114 -10.68 17.59 -3.85
N MET A 115 -11.76 18.25 -4.30
CA MET A 115 -13.12 17.73 -4.22
C MET A 115 -13.38 16.50 -5.11
N ILE A 116 -12.52 16.23 -6.10
CA ILE A 116 -12.65 15.05 -6.97
C ILE A 116 -12.11 13.78 -6.28
N PHE A 117 -11.12 13.89 -5.39
CA PHE A 117 -10.51 12.72 -4.73
C PHE A 117 -11.49 11.83 -3.95
N PRO A 118 -12.42 12.37 -3.14
CA PRO A 118 -13.41 11.53 -2.46
C PRO A 118 -14.23 10.71 -3.45
N PHE A 119 -14.63 11.29 -4.58
CA PHE A 119 -15.42 10.60 -5.59
C PHE A 119 -14.62 9.47 -6.28
N ALA A 120 -13.36 9.74 -6.65
CA ALA A 120 -12.46 8.73 -7.19
C ALA A 120 -12.25 7.56 -6.19
N THR A 121 -12.08 7.89 -4.91
CA THR A 121 -11.90 6.93 -3.81
C THR A 121 -13.16 6.08 -3.59
N LEU A 122 -14.35 6.66 -3.70
CA LEU A 122 -15.61 5.92 -3.62
C LEU A 122 -15.76 4.92 -4.77
N ILE A 123 -15.36 5.29 -6.00
CA ILE A 123 -15.34 4.36 -7.14
C ILE A 123 -14.39 3.19 -6.87
N PHE A 124 -13.20 3.47 -6.31
CA PHE A 124 -12.25 2.44 -5.92
C PHE A 124 -12.85 1.46 -4.91
N PHE A 125 -13.40 1.94 -3.79
CA PHE A 125 -14.00 1.08 -2.78
C PHE A 125 -15.19 0.30 -3.32
N TYR A 126 -16.05 0.95 -4.12
CA TYR A 126 -17.17 0.29 -4.77
C TYR A 126 -16.69 -0.87 -5.65
N ASN A 127 -15.69 -0.65 -6.51
CA ASN A 127 -15.09 -1.69 -7.34
C ASN A 127 -14.48 -2.80 -6.47
N TYR A 128 -13.67 -2.45 -5.47
CA TYR A 128 -13.01 -3.41 -4.58
C TYR A 128 -14.00 -4.36 -3.89
N PHE A 129 -15.03 -3.82 -3.24
CA PHE A 129 -16.01 -4.63 -2.51
C PHE A 129 -16.97 -5.38 -3.43
N LEU A 130 -17.34 -4.79 -4.57
CA LEU A 130 -18.19 -5.45 -5.56
C LEU A 130 -17.46 -6.64 -6.18
N SER A 131 -16.24 -6.44 -6.68
CA SER A 131 -15.45 -7.48 -7.33
C SER A 131 -15.05 -8.61 -6.39
N ARG A 132 -14.81 -8.31 -5.11
CA ARG A 132 -14.55 -9.35 -4.11
C ARG A 132 -15.73 -10.31 -3.96
N LYS A 133 -16.97 -9.84 -4.15
CA LYS A 133 -18.19 -10.65 -4.01
C LYS A 133 -18.67 -11.23 -5.34
N LYS A 134 -18.59 -10.45 -6.43
CA LYS A 134 -19.27 -10.72 -7.72
C LYS A 134 -18.35 -10.64 -8.93
N GLY A 135 -17.06 -10.39 -8.76
CA GLY A 135 -16.10 -10.35 -9.87
C GLY A 135 -15.94 -11.71 -10.54
N GLU A 136 -15.47 -11.71 -11.78
CA GLU A 136 -15.13 -12.96 -12.50
C GLU A 136 -14.09 -13.77 -11.72
N ILE A 137 -14.20 -15.10 -11.73
CA ILE A 137 -13.23 -15.97 -11.05
C ILE A 137 -11.89 -15.84 -11.76
N SER A 138 -10.84 -15.55 -11.00
CA SER A 138 -9.48 -15.47 -11.52
C SER A 138 -8.88 -16.86 -11.65
N GLY A 139 -8.17 -17.10 -12.76
CA GLY A 139 -7.20 -18.19 -12.82
C GLY A 139 -5.94 -17.90 -11.97
N PRO A 140 -4.97 -18.83 -11.95
CA PRO A 140 -3.69 -18.66 -11.25
C PRO A 140 -2.88 -17.45 -11.74
N ASN A 141 -2.90 -17.20 -13.06
CA ASN A 141 -2.14 -16.16 -13.77
C ASN A 141 -3.01 -15.37 -14.77
N PRO A 142 -3.85 -14.42 -14.33
CA PRO A 142 -4.69 -13.63 -15.23
C PRO A 142 -3.91 -12.64 -16.10
N TRP A 143 -2.66 -12.34 -15.75
CA TRP A 143 -1.85 -11.30 -16.40
C TRP A 143 -0.77 -11.84 -17.32
N ASP A 144 -0.66 -13.17 -17.45
CA ASP A 144 0.49 -13.83 -18.07
C ASP A 144 1.82 -13.30 -17.53
N ALA A 145 1.92 -13.14 -16.20
CA ALA A 145 3.10 -12.59 -15.54
C ALA A 145 4.21 -13.65 -15.40
N GLY A 146 5.46 -13.17 -15.40
CA GLY A 146 6.67 -14.00 -15.46
C GLY A 146 7.18 -14.57 -14.13
N THR A 147 6.60 -14.17 -12.99
CA THR A 147 7.14 -14.39 -11.63
C THR A 147 6.41 -15.52 -10.87
N LEU A 148 7.04 -16.05 -9.81
CA LEU A 148 6.62 -17.29 -9.15
C LEU A 148 5.23 -17.24 -8.50
N GLU A 149 4.80 -16.09 -8.00
CA GLU A 149 3.51 -15.94 -7.33
C GLU A 149 2.32 -16.26 -8.25
N TRP A 150 2.54 -16.21 -9.57
CA TRP A 150 1.56 -16.54 -10.60
C TRP A 150 1.55 -18.02 -10.99
N THR A 151 2.40 -18.86 -10.39
CA THR A 151 2.41 -20.32 -10.60
C THR A 151 1.40 -21.06 -9.73
N ILE A 152 0.98 -20.47 -8.60
CA ILE A 152 0.06 -21.06 -7.62
C ILE A 152 -1.36 -20.49 -7.76
N PRO A 153 -2.39 -21.13 -7.16
CA PRO A 153 -3.77 -20.65 -7.21
C PRO A 153 -3.98 -19.23 -6.71
N SER A 154 -5.19 -18.75 -6.95
CA SER A 154 -5.69 -17.45 -6.53
C SER A 154 -7.02 -17.67 -5.81
N PRO A 155 -7.11 -17.53 -4.46
CA PRO A 155 -6.01 -17.22 -3.54
C PRO A 155 -5.03 -18.38 -3.33
N PRO A 156 -3.79 -18.10 -2.86
CA PRO A 156 -2.83 -19.12 -2.49
C PRO A 156 -3.34 -20.04 -1.38
N PRO A 157 -2.94 -21.32 -1.36
CA PRO A 157 -3.09 -22.16 -0.18
C PRO A 157 -2.21 -21.64 0.97
N ASP A 158 -2.51 -22.07 2.20
CA ASP A 158 -1.79 -21.69 3.42
C ASP A 158 -0.27 -21.97 3.36
N TYR A 159 0.11 -23.07 2.72
CA TYR A 159 1.50 -23.47 2.52
C TYR A 159 2.21 -22.81 1.33
N ASN A 160 1.50 -21.99 0.53
CA ASN A 160 1.96 -21.42 -0.75
C ASN A 160 2.40 -22.46 -1.79
N PHE A 161 3.62 -23.01 -1.65
CA PHE A 161 4.24 -23.97 -2.57
C PHE A 161 4.42 -25.32 -1.87
N ALA A 162 3.85 -26.40 -2.42
CA ALA A 162 4.01 -27.74 -1.83
C ALA A 162 5.46 -28.27 -1.92
N ARG A 163 6.22 -27.81 -2.91
CA ARG A 163 7.64 -28.07 -3.14
C ARG A 163 8.33 -26.75 -3.43
N ILE A 164 9.51 -26.55 -2.83
CA ILE A 164 10.33 -25.35 -3.04
C ILE A 164 10.76 -25.29 -4.51
N PRO A 165 10.42 -24.22 -5.24
CA PRO A 165 10.77 -24.10 -6.66
C PRO A 165 12.25 -23.77 -6.84
N THR A 166 12.89 -24.39 -7.84
CA THR A 166 14.24 -24.02 -8.27
C THR A 166 14.16 -22.85 -9.25
N VAL A 167 14.76 -21.71 -8.90
CA VAL A 167 14.73 -20.48 -9.72
C VAL A 167 16.05 -20.30 -10.46
N THR A 168 15.99 -20.27 -11.79
CA THR A 168 17.16 -20.12 -12.67
C THR A 168 17.23 -18.78 -13.40
N SER A 169 16.17 -17.98 -13.32
CA SER A 169 16.10 -16.65 -13.96
C SER A 169 15.20 -15.67 -13.19
N ARG A 170 15.18 -14.41 -13.64
CA ARG A 170 14.31 -13.37 -13.06
C ARG A 170 12.84 -13.62 -13.41
N TYR A 171 12.57 -14.11 -14.62
CA TYR A 171 11.22 -14.37 -15.13
C TYR A 171 11.06 -15.84 -15.51
N PRO A 172 11.01 -16.74 -14.51
CA PRO A 172 11.00 -18.18 -14.73
C PRO A 172 9.83 -18.67 -15.61
N LEU A 173 8.66 -18.04 -15.54
CA LEU A 173 7.50 -18.42 -16.35
C LEU A 173 7.61 -18.02 -17.84
N TRP A 174 8.33 -16.94 -18.15
CA TRP A 174 8.50 -16.47 -19.53
C TRP A 174 9.71 -17.11 -20.22
N GLU A 175 10.77 -17.39 -19.47
CA GLU A 175 12.04 -17.84 -20.06
C GLU A 175 12.08 -19.34 -20.37
N GLY A 176 11.04 -20.10 -20.04
CA GLY A 176 10.81 -21.46 -20.55
C GLY A 176 11.91 -22.50 -20.23
N LYS A 177 12.94 -22.15 -19.46
CA LYS A 177 13.91 -23.10 -18.91
C LYS A 177 13.26 -23.74 -17.72
N GLU A 178 12.82 -25.00 -17.90
CA GLU A 178 12.32 -25.94 -16.88
C GLU A 178 12.39 -25.38 -15.45
N VAL A 179 11.48 -24.46 -15.13
CA VAL A 179 10.84 -24.53 -13.83
C VAL A 179 10.19 -25.89 -13.96
N ASP A 180 10.68 -26.90 -13.27
CA ASP A 180 10.08 -28.23 -13.31
C ASP A 180 8.56 -28.00 -13.17
N PHE A 181 7.83 -28.07 -14.28
CA PHE A 181 6.43 -27.64 -14.32
C PHE A 181 5.58 -28.72 -13.65
N GLU A 182 6.14 -29.93 -13.47
CA GLU A 182 5.66 -30.92 -12.52
C GLU A 182 5.98 -30.58 -11.06
N SER A 183 6.80 -29.58 -10.75
CA SER A 183 6.91 -28.99 -9.40
C SER A 183 6.07 -27.71 -9.26
N ALA A 184 6.05 -26.84 -10.28
CA ALA A 184 5.36 -25.55 -10.21
C ALA A 184 3.85 -25.64 -10.46
N ARG A 185 3.36 -26.52 -11.35
CA ARG A 185 1.92 -26.82 -11.47
C ARG A 185 1.46 -27.92 -10.52
N ALA A 186 2.34 -28.82 -10.04
CA ALA A 186 1.95 -29.83 -9.04
C ALA A 186 1.92 -29.30 -7.60
N ASN A 187 2.20 -28.02 -7.39
CA ASN A 187 2.14 -27.41 -6.06
C ASN A 187 0.72 -27.20 -5.51
N VAL A 188 -0.28 -27.68 -6.24
CA VAL A 188 -1.59 -27.99 -5.68
C VAL A 188 -1.84 -29.46 -6.00
N VAL A 189 -1.55 -30.34 -5.05
CA VAL A 189 -2.29 -31.60 -5.04
C VAL A 189 -3.71 -31.20 -4.66
N GLU A 190 -4.59 -31.07 -5.64
CA GLU A 190 -5.93 -30.48 -5.49
C GLU A 190 -6.59 -30.88 -4.17
N GLY A 191 -6.88 -29.87 -3.34
CA GLY A 191 -7.63 -30.04 -2.09
C GLY A 191 -6.86 -30.66 -0.93
N LYS A 192 -5.55 -30.90 -1.04
CA LYS A 192 -4.78 -31.39 0.11
C LYS A 192 -4.40 -30.28 1.08
N THR A 193 -4.58 -30.55 2.37
CA THR A 193 -4.14 -29.65 3.45
C THR A 193 -2.63 -29.74 3.64
N SER A 194 -2.02 -28.72 4.26
CA SER A 194 -0.62 -28.73 4.70
C SER A 194 -0.27 -29.99 5.50
N GLU A 195 -1.16 -30.42 6.39
CA GLU A 195 -1.05 -31.66 7.17
C GLU A 195 -0.94 -32.92 6.29
N GLN A 196 -1.79 -33.04 5.27
CA GLN A 196 -1.76 -34.18 4.33
C GLN A 196 -0.51 -34.24 3.46
N LEU A 197 0.16 -33.09 3.29
CA LEU A 197 1.42 -32.98 2.57
C LEU A 197 2.63 -33.12 3.51
N GLY A 198 2.42 -33.25 4.82
CA GLY A 198 3.51 -33.25 5.81
C GLY A 198 4.27 -31.93 5.88
N ILE A 199 3.65 -30.82 5.46
CA ILE A 199 4.25 -29.49 5.49
C ILE A 199 4.01 -28.88 6.87
N ILE A 200 5.10 -28.59 7.57
CA ILE A 200 5.06 -27.98 8.89
C ILE A 200 4.60 -26.52 8.75
N MET A 201 3.49 -26.17 9.39
CA MET A 201 2.94 -24.83 9.42
C MET A 201 3.13 -24.20 10.80
N PRO A 202 3.43 -22.89 10.89
CA PRO A 202 3.44 -22.18 12.17
C PRO A 202 2.04 -22.16 12.78
N TYR A 203 1.96 -22.24 14.11
CA TYR A 203 0.68 -22.18 14.83
C TYR A 203 0.23 -20.73 15.05
N ASN A 204 -1.08 -20.54 15.14
CA ASN A 204 -1.69 -19.25 15.46
C ASN A 204 -1.56 -18.93 16.95
N THR A 205 -1.17 -17.70 17.27
CA THR A 205 -1.09 -17.22 18.66
C THR A 205 -1.62 -15.79 18.79
N ILE A 206 -2.38 -15.54 19.86
CA ILE A 206 -2.93 -14.20 20.17
C ILE A 206 -1.88 -13.29 20.82
N LYS A 207 -0.74 -13.84 21.26
CA LYS A 207 0.26 -13.12 22.06
C LYS A 207 0.80 -11.84 21.39
N PRO A 208 1.11 -11.80 20.08
CA PRO A 208 1.53 -10.56 19.41
C PRO A 208 0.48 -9.45 19.49
N MET A 209 -0.81 -9.81 19.42
CA MET A 209 -1.92 -8.87 19.53
C MET A 209 -2.03 -8.28 20.94
N ILE A 210 -1.80 -9.09 21.98
CA ILE A 210 -1.77 -8.62 23.37
C ILE A 210 -0.61 -7.66 23.59
N VAL A 211 0.58 -7.99 23.08
CA VAL A 211 1.76 -7.11 23.13
C VAL A 211 1.46 -5.77 22.46
N ALA A 212 0.88 -5.78 21.26
CA ALA A 212 0.50 -4.56 20.55
C ALA A 212 -0.52 -3.73 21.35
N GLY A 213 -1.55 -4.36 21.92
CA GLY A 213 -2.53 -3.68 22.77
C GLY A 213 -1.91 -3.07 24.03
N ALA A 214 -0.98 -3.78 24.67
CA ALA A 214 -0.26 -3.31 25.84
C ALA A 214 0.66 -2.12 25.52
N MET A 215 1.32 -2.14 24.35
CA MET A 215 2.08 -1.00 23.84
C MET A 215 1.19 0.22 23.64
N VAL A 216 -0.02 0.06 23.05
CA VAL A 216 -0.97 1.16 22.90
C VAL A 216 -1.34 1.76 24.25
N ILE A 217 -1.68 0.93 25.24
CA ILE A 217 -1.99 1.39 26.60
C ILE A 217 -0.80 2.14 27.20
N MET A 218 0.42 1.62 27.04
CA MET A 218 1.64 2.25 27.55
C MET A 218 1.86 3.64 26.93
N PHE A 219 1.75 3.77 25.60
CA PHE A 219 1.93 5.03 24.90
C PHE A 219 0.81 6.03 25.19
N CYS A 220 -0.44 5.59 25.30
CA CYS A 220 -1.53 6.43 25.80
C CYS A 220 -1.27 6.89 27.24
N GLY A 221 -0.71 6.01 28.08
CA GLY A 221 -0.30 6.33 29.44
C GLY A 221 0.77 7.42 29.49
N LEU A 222 1.79 7.38 28.61
CA LEU A 222 2.84 8.42 28.56
C LEU A 222 2.27 9.83 28.32
N LEU A 223 1.12 9.92 27.67
CA LEU A 223 0.41 11.18 27.41
C LEU A 223 -0.56 11.59 28.54
N THR A 224 -0.99 10.65 29.39
CA THR A 224 -2.15 10.85 30.29
C THR A 224 -1.87 10.53 31.75
N SER A 225 -1.22 9.40 32.06
CA SER A 225 -0.98 8.93 33.41
C SER A 225 0.15 7.91 33.48
N LEU A 226 1.08 8.15 34.42
CA LEU A 226 2.20 7.25 34.68
C LEU A 226 1.74 5.84 35.14
N ALA A 227 0.58 5.75 35.79
CA ALA A 227 0.01 4.46 36.19
C ALA A 227 -0.34 3.59 34.98
N LEU A 228 -0.98 4.18 33.95
CA LEU A 228 -1.30 3.48 32.70
C LEU A 228 -0.03 3.11 31.93
N THR A 229 1.02 3.94 31.97
CA THR A 229 2.32 3.60 31.41
C THR A 229 2.89 2.34 32.04
N PHE A 230 2.94 2.27 33.38
CA PHE A 230 3.47 1.10 34.07
C PHE A 230 2.61 -0.15 33.88
N ILE A 231 1.28 -0.01 33.85
CA ILE A 231 0.37 -1.12 33.55
C ILE A 231 0.63 -1.65 32.15
N GLY A 232 0.64 -0.78 31.13
CA GLY A 232 0.92 -1.17 29.75
C GLY A 232 2.30 -1.81 29.59
N ALA A 233 3.33 -1.24 30.20
CA ALA A 233 4.68 -1.78 30.19
C ALA A 233 4.76 -3.17 30.86
N ALA A 234 4.12 -3.34 32.01
CA ALA A 234 4.10 -4.62 32.72
C ALA A 234 3.40 -5.71 31.90
N VAL A 235 2.21 -5.43 31.36
CA VAL A 235 1.47 -6.36 30.51
C VAL A 235 2.28 -6.70 29.26
N MET A 236 2.94 -5.72 28.64
CA MET A 236 3.80 -5.93 27.47
C MET A 236 4.96 -6.86 27.80
N VAL A 237 5.70 -6.62 28.88
CA VAL A 237 6.86 -7.44 29.29
C VAL A 237 6.43 -8.88 29.59
N VAL A 238 5.35 -9.06 30.36
CA VAL A 238 4.82 -10.40 30.67
C VAL A 238 4.35 -11.11 29.39
N SER A 239 3.67 -10.42 28.49
CA SER A 239 3.18 -11.00 27.23
C SER A 239 4.32 -11.36 26.28
N LEU A 240 5.37 -10.53 26.21
CA LEU A 240 6.58 -10.83 25.44
C LEU A 240 7.33 -12.03 26.01
N TYR A 241 7.50 -12.09 27.33
CA TYR A 241 8.16 -13.20 27.99
C TYR A 241 7.40 -14.51 27.78
N THR A 242 6.09 -14.51 27.95
CA THR A 242 5.25 -15.69 27.68
C THR A 242 5.20 -16.05 26.21
N TRP A 243 5.41 -15.10 25.29
CA TRP A 243 5.52 -15.38 23.86
C TRP A 243 6.86 -16.03 23.54
N LEU A 244 7.96 -15.50 24.05
CA LEU A 244 9.31 -16.06 23.89
C LEU A 244 9.40 -17.52 24.35
N LEU A 245 8.67 -17.87 25.42
CA LEU A 245 8.64 -19.23 25.96
C LEU A 245 7.62 -20.16 25.27
N SER A 246 6.95 -19.69 24.23
CA SER A 246 6.02 -20.56 23.49
C SER A 246 6.83 -21.51 22.60
N PRO A 247 6.54 -22.83 22.60
CA PRO A 247 7.16 -23.74 21.65
C PRO A 247 6.87 -23.29 20.22
N LEU A 248 7.81 -23.53 19.30
CA LEU A 248 7.66 -23.15 17.89
C LEU A 248 6.86 -24.19 17.10
N GLU A 249 6.81 -25.43 17.59
CA GLU A 249 6.23 -26.59 16.90
C GLU A 249 5.40 -27.47 17.86
N PRO A 250 4.37 -28.19 17.36
CA PRO A 250 3.49 -29.03 18.18
C PRO A 250 4.19 -30.20 18.90
N GLU A 251 5.30 -30.70 18.34
CA GLU A 251 6.00 -31.91 18.81
C GLU A 251 6.91 -31.67 20.03
N HIS A 252 6.97 -30.44 20.55
CA HIS A 252 7.75 -30.10 21.74
C HIS A 252 6.95 -30.15 23.07
N HIS A 253 5.89 -30.94 23.12
CA HIS A 253 5.05 -31.19 24.31
C HIS A 253 5.20 -32.61 24.86
#